data_AF-A0ABD3HIF1-F1
#
_entry.id   AF-A0ABD3HIF1-F1
#
_cell.length_a   1.000
_cell.length_b   1.000
_cell.length_c   1.000
_cell.angle_alpha   90.00
_cell.angle_beta   90.00
_cell.angle_gamma   90.00
#
_symmetry.space_group_name_H-M   'P 1'
#
loop_
_entity.id
_entity.type
_entity.pdbx_description
1 polymer ?
#
loop_
_entity_poly.entity_id
_entity_poly.type
_entity_poly.pdbx_seq_one_letter_code
_entity_poly.pdbx_strand_id
1 'polypeptide(L)'
;MRLDITRKCNVLCSRWESRRDTLIGFCGQKESHTCRLGLEVKVGSGEEGYSCIVDSFESNVIGSYARVVIVNPLHEKLPRLVISTSVTCNSFDATWVQGQWDWMKCEWDKHCRAQVGPIIGHASDGDSRRRKLMLSDYCSKFGTRWKLEWESWMLSGCVASSGDVYGLGDQDHPHNGKKLVNPLDKSTYPLVLGDHHACLEHVHLTSPTVLEDVGGPDRRPSRAYNGYQALSGDSS
;
A
#
# COMPACT_ATOMS: atom_id res chain seq x y z
N MET A 1 41.94 -11.09 1.78
CA MET A 1 40.95 -12.17 1.98
C MET A 1 40.15 -12.30 0.69
N ARG A 2 40.54 -13.22 -0.22
CA ARG A 2 39.86 -13.43 -1.50
C ARG A 2 38.66 -14.34 -1.24
N LEU A 3 37.45 -13.85 -1.50
CA LEU A 3 36.24 -14.66 -1.50
C LEU A 3 36.27 -15.56 -2.73
N ASP A 4 36.34 -16.87 -2.50
CA ASP A 4 36.33 -17.89 -3.53
C ASP A 4 34.90 -18.06 -4.05
N ILE A 5 34.59 -17.44 -5.20
CA ILE A 5 33.29 -17.49 -5.88
C ILE A 5 33.26 -18.72 -6.80
N THR A 6 33.50 -19.90 -6.26
CA THR A 6 33.37 -21.18 -6.98
C THR A 6 32.37 -22.11 -6.28
N ARG A 7 31.31 -21.55 -5.67
CA ARG A 7 30.11 -22.33 -5.38
C ARG A 7 29.46 -22.71 -6.71
N LYS A 8 29.77 -23.92 -7.19
CA LYS A 8 28.97 -24.63 -8.19
C LYS A 8 27.50 -24.47 -7.80
N CYS A 9 26.75 -23.77 -8.65
CA CYS A 9 25.31 -23.72 -8.56
C CYS A 9 24.83 -25.14 -8.83
N ASN A 10 24.69 -25.95 -7.78
CA ASN A 10 23.96 -27.20 -7.85
C ASN A 10 22.54 -26.79 -8.24
N VAL A 11 22.23 -26.89 -9.52
CA VAL A 11 20.85 -26.86 -9.99
C VAL A 11 20.19 -28.03 -9.29
N LEU A 12 19.53 -27.75 -8.16
CA LEU A 12 18.64 -28.70 -7.50
C LEU A 12 17.62 -29.05 -8.57
N CYS A 13 17.75 -30.24 -9.15
CA CYS A 13 16.72 -30.82 -9.97
C CYS A 13 15.53 -31.03 -9.04
N SER A 14 14.65 -30.03 -8.97
CA SER A 14 13.44 -30.07 -8.17
C SER A 14 12.56 -31.14 -8.79
N ARG A 15 12.64 -32.36 -8.26
CA ARG A 15 11.64 -33.39 -8.56
C ARG A 15 10.32 -32.89 -8.00
N TRP A 16 9.31 -32.81 -8.86
CA TRP A 16 7.96 -32.51 -8.43
C TRP A 16 7.51 -33.55 -7.40
N GLU A 17 6.89 -33.07 -6.32
CA GLU A 17 6.40 -33.89 -5.22
C GLU A 17 4.96 -33.47 -4.93
N SER A 18 4.00 -34.29 -5.36
CA SER A 18 2.58 -33.99 -5.28
C SER A 18 2.09 -33.69 -3.85
N ARG A 19 2.73 -34.30 -2.84
CA ARG A 19 2.42 -34.05 -1.42
C ARG A 19 2.65 -32.60 -0.99
N ARG A 20 3.44 -31.84 -1.76
CA ARG A 20 3.73 -30.43 -1.50
C ARG A 20 2.85 -29.49 -2.32
N ASP A 21 2.03 -30.03 -3.23
CA ASP A 21 1.13 -29.22 -4.03
C ASP A 21 0.10 -28.55 -3.13
N THR A 22 -0.03 -27.26 -3.34
CA THR A 22 -0.89 -26.39 -2.55
C THR A 22 -1.72 -25.55 -3.51
N LEU A 23 -3.03 -25.52 -3.31
CA LEU A 23 -3.89 -24.59 -4.00
C LEU A 23 -3.85 -23.25 -3.28
N ILE A 24 -3.54 -22.22 -4.06
CA ILE A 24 -3.64 -20.82 -3.69
C ILE A 24 -4.68 -20.18 -4.63
N GLY A 25 -5.33 -19.11 -4.18
CA GLY A 25 -6.36 -18.43 -4.98
C GLY A 25 -7.72 -18.34 -4.30
N PHE A 26 -7.89 -19.01 -3.16
CA PHE A 26 -9.11 -18.93 -2.35
C PHE A 26 -8.96 -17.93 -1.21
N CYS A 27 -10.03 -17.20 -0.92
CA CYS A 27 -10.03 -16.24 0.19
C CYS A 27 -10.88 -16.68 1.38
N GLY A 28 -11.52 -17.84 1.37
CA GLY A 28 -12.33 -18.33 2.50
C GLY A 28 -13.44 -19.27 2.04
N GLN A 29 -14.16 -19.87 2.97
CA GLN A 29 -15.31 -20.72 2.67
C GLN A 29 -16.49 -19.90 2.13
N LYS A 30 -17.35 -20.51 1.29
CA LYS A 30 -18.54 -19.85 0.71
C LYS A 30 -19.63 -19.60 1.74
N GLU A 31 -19.86 -20.56 2.64
CA GLU A 31 -20.86 -20.42 3.70
C GLU A 31 -20.41 -19.36 4.72
N SER A 32 -21.25 -18.35 4.97
CA SER A 32 -20.95 -17.22 5.87
C SER A 32 -19.59 -16.56 5.58
N HIS A 33 -19.31 -16.33 4.30
CA HIS A 33 -17.98 -15.94 3.82
C HIS A 33 -17.41 -14.69 4.51
N THR A 34 -16.21 -14.85 5.06
CA THR A 34 -15.31 -13.75 5.43
C THR A 34 -13.92 -14.10 4.92
N CYS A 35 -13.22 -13.11 4.36
CA CYS A 35 -11.87 -13.34 3.86
C CYS A 35 -10.95 -13.86 4.97
N ARG A 36 -10.07 -14.81 4.66
CA ARG A 36 -9.03 -15.34 5.55
C ARG A 36 -7.67 -15.02 4.96
N LEU A 37 -6.71 -14.66 5.83
CA LEU A 37 -5.33 -14.47 5.42
C LEU A 37 -4.67 -15.82 5.17
N GLY A 38 -3.95 -15.94 4.07
CA GLY A 38 -3.10 -17.11 3.81
C GLY A 38 -3.85 -18.43 3.74
N LEU A 39 -5.07 -18.45 3.19
CA LEU A 39 -5.76 -19.71 2.95
C LEU A 39 -5.00 -20.52 1.90
N GLU A 40 -4.44 -21.62 2.35
CA GLU A 40 -3.76 -22.62 1.55
C GLU A 40 -4.48 -23.95 1.71
N VAL A 41 -4.75 -24.64 0.59
CA VAL A 41 -5.29 -26.00 0.64
C VAL A 41 -4.21 -26.98 0.18
N LYS A 42 -3.82 -27.91 1.06
CA LYS A 42 -2.89 -28.98 0.70
C LYS A 42 -3.65 -30.03 -0.10
N VAL A 43 -3.22 -30.28 -1.34
CA VAL A 43 -3.94 -31.13 -2.29
C VAL A 43 -3.84 -32.61 -1.89
N GLY A 44 -2.64 -33.08 -1.53
CA GLY A 44 -2.40 -34.50 -1.29
C GLY A 44 -1.93 -35.23 -2.56
N SER A 45 -2.17 -36.54 -2.65
CA SER A 45 -1.68 -37.37 -3.76
C SER A 45 -2.73 -38.37 -4.24
N GLY A 46 -2.72 -38.70 -5.54
CA GLY A 46 -3.66 -39.67 -6.13
C GLY A 46 -5.09 -39.14 -6.25
N GLU A 47 -6.07 -40.03 -6.25
CA GLU A 47 -7.50 -39.71 -6.39
C GLU A 47 -8.01 -38.76 -5.29
N GLU A 48 -7.49 -38.89 -4.07
CA GLU A 48 -7.80 -37.97 -2.95
C GLU A 48 -7.44 -36.52 -3.29
N GLY A 49 -6.36 -36.32 -4.05
CA GLY A 49 -5.95 -35.00 -4.50
C GLY A 49 -6.91 -34.38 -5.52
N TYR A 50 -7.43 -35.19 -6.45
CA TYR A 50 -8.45 -34.71 -7.38
C TYR A 50 -9.72 -34.28 -6.65
N SER A 51 -10.25 -35.12 -5.76
CA SER A 51 -11.43 -34.78 -4.95
C SER A 51 -11.17 -33.52 -4.11
N CYS A 52 -10.00 -33.39 -3.49
CA CYS A 52 -9.62 -32.19 -2.73
C CYS A 52 -9.67 -30.92 -3.59
N ILE A 53 -9.20 -30.97 -4.83
CA ILE A 53 -9.27 -29.84 -5.77
C ILE A 53 -10.72 -29.48 -6.04
N VAL A 54 -11.55 -30.45 -6.46
CA VAL A 54 -12.96 -30.22 -6.78
C VAL A 54 -13.71 -29.64 -5.57
N ASP A 55 -13.59 -30.30 -4.42
CA ASP A 55 -14.20 -29.88 -3.16
C ASP A 55 -13.76 -28.46 -2.76
N SER A 56 -12.49 -28.09 -3.05
CA SER A 56 -11.98 -26.76 -2.75
C SER A 56 -12.67 -25.68 -3.59
N PHE A 57 -12.90 -25.93 -4.88
CA PHE A 57 -13.63 -24.99 -5.75
C PHE A 57 -15.11 -24.91 -5.41
N GLU A 58 -15.71 -26.01 -4.93
CA GLU A 58 -17.09 -26.04 -4.50
C GLU A 58 -17.30 -25.33 -3.15
N SER A 59 -16.37 -25.50 -2.21
CA SER A 59 -16.51 -25.01 -0.84
C SER A 59 -15.91 -23.63 -0.59
N ASN A 60 -14.96 -23.15 -1.42
CA ASN A 60 -14.27 -21.88 -1.20
C ASN A 60 -14.59 -20.81 -2.24
N VAL A 61 -14.51 -19.55 -1.81
CA VAL A 61 -14.60 -18.36 -2.66
C VAL A 61 -13.25 -18.12 -3.33
N ILE A 62 -13.26 -18.02 -4.65
CA ILE A 62 -12.11 -17.60 -5.45
C ILE A 62 -11.92 -16.08 -5.25
N GLY A 63 -10.71 -15.67 -4.88
CA GLY A 63 -10.40 -14.26 -4.72
C GLY A 63 -10.37 -13.54 -6.07
N SER A 64 -11.00 -12.37 -6.13
CA SER A 64 -11.02 -11.50 -7.32
C SER A 64 -9.91 -10.45 -7.33
N TYR A 65 -9.23 -10.26 -6.19
CA TYR A 65 -8.15 -9.30 -6.02
C TYR A 65 -6.95 -9.97 -5.35
N ALA A 66 -5.75 -9.49 -5.68
CA ALA A 66 -4.55 -9.78 -4.92
C ALA A 66 -4.35 -8.69 -3.86
N ARG A 67 -4.17 -9.09 -2.61
CA ARG A 67 -3.74 -8.23 -1.51
C ARG A 67 -2.26 -8.47 -1.29
N VAL A 68 -1.48 -7.38 -1.38
CA VAL A 68 -0.05 -7.41 -1.11
C VAL A 68 0.23 -6.58 0.13
N VAL A 69 1.04 -7.12 1.02
CA VAL A 69 1.60 -6.41 2.17
C VAL A 69 3.07 -6.15 1.88
N ILE A 70 3.41 -4.87 1.88
CA ILE A 70 4.75 -4.38 1.61
C ILE A 70 5.25 -3.68 2.86
N VAL A 71 6.44 -4.06 3.31
CA VAL A 71 7.19 -3.24 4.26
C VAL A 71 8.01 -2.24 3.47
N ASN A 72 7.88 -0.98 3.86
CA ASN A 72 8.66 0.14 3.33
C ASN A 72 9.61 0.63 4.40
N PRO A 73 10.87 0.13 4.45
CA PRO A 73 11.88 0.70 5.32
C PRO A 73 12.07 2.18 5.00
N LEU A 74 12.22 3.01 6.03
CA LEU A 74 12.47 4.45 5.85
C LEU A 74 13.97 4.79 5.68
N HIS A 75 14.82 3.76 5.66
CA HIS A 75 16.23 3.91 5.37
C HIS A 75 16.45 3.89 3.85
N GLU A 76 17.09 4.94 3.32
CA GLU A 76 17.28 5.15 1.87
C GLU A 76 17.93 3.97 1.11
N LYS A 77 18.77 3.18 1.80
CA LYS A 77 19.48 2.03 1.21
C LYS A 77 18.74 0.70 1.30
N LEU A 78 17.61 0.64 1.99
CA LEU A 78 16.87 -0.61 2.17
C LEU A 78 15.71 -0.67 1.14
N PRO A 79 15.59 -1.78 0.39
CA PRO A 79 14.52 -1.92 -0.58
C PRO A 79 13.18 -2.15 0.13
N ARG A 80 12.09 -1.82 -0.56
CA ARG A 80 10.75 -2.27 -0.19
C ARG A 80 10.67 -3.79 -0.31
N LEU A 81 10.05 -4.44 0.67
CA LEU A 81 9.96 -5.89 0.74
C LEU A 81 8.50 -6.32 0.75
N VAL A 82 8.13 -7.19 -0.19
CA VAL A 82 6.85 -7.91 -0.13
C VAL A 82 6.98 -8.98 0.93
N ILE A 83 6.19 -8.89 2.01
CA ILE A 83 6.23 -9.85 3.12
C ILE A 83 5.02 -10.79 3.12
N SER A 84 3.96 -10.45 2.40
CA SER A 84 2.80 -11.31 2.25
C SER A 84 2.05 -10.99 0.97
N THR A 85 1.59 -12.04 0.31
CA THR A 85 0.64 -11.99 -0.79
C THR A 85 -0.51 -12.91 -0.44
N SER A 86 -1.74 -12.41 -0.54
CA SER A 86 -2.94 -13.22 -0.38
C SER A 86 -3.97 -12.82 -1.41
N VAL A 87 -4.94 -13.68 -1.63
CA VAL A 87 -6.10 -13.35 -2.46
C VAL A 87 -7.27 -12.90 -1.59
N THR A 88 -8.14 -12.08 -2.14
CA THR A 88 -9.31 -11.56 -1.45
C THR A 88 -10.44 -11.24 -2.42
N CYS A 89 -11.68 -11.35 -1.97
CA CYS A 89 -12.84 -10.80 -2.66
C CYS A 89 -13.32 -9.47 -2.02
N ASN A 90 -12.50 -8.87 -1.14
CA ASN A 90 -12.80 -7.68 -0.34
C ASN A 90 -13.90 -7.82 0.72
N SER A 91 -14.39 -9.04 1.00
CA SER A 91 -15.32 -9.32 2.11
C SER A 91 -14.59 -9.43 3.45
N PHE A 92 -14.11 -8.30 3.97
CA PHE A 92 -13.52 -8.16 5.30
C PHE A 92 -13.73 -6.74 5.84
N ASP A 93 -13.67 -6.57 7.16
CA ASP A 93 -13.91 -5.32 7.86
C ASP A 93 -12.63 -4.71 8.46
N ALA A 94 -12.77 -3.63 9.23
CA ALA A 94 -11.63 -3.00 9.90
C ALA A 94 -11.04 -3.88 11.02
N THR A 95 -11.86 -4.68 11.70
CA THR A 95 -11.41 -5.59 12.77
C THR A 95 -10.45 -6.64 12.21
N TRP A 96 -10.79 -7.20 11.06
CA TRP A 96 -9.94 -8.13 10.33
C TRP A 96 -8.60 -7.50 9.93
N VAL A 97 -8.63 -6.25 9.46
CA VAL A 97 -7.41 -5.50 9.11
C VAL A 97 -6.55 -5.26 10.35
N GLN A 98 -7.16 -4.94 11.49
CA GLN A 98 -6.44 -4.77 12.76
C GLN A 98 -5.74 -6.08 13.16
N GLY A 99 -6.45 -7.21 13.09
CA GLY A 99 -5.85 -8.53 13.37
C GLY A 99 -4.67 -8.85 12.44
N GLN A 100 -4.74 -8.45 11.17
CA GLN A 100 -3.60 -8.53 10.25
C GLN A 100 -2.40 -7.70 10.75
N TRP A 101 -2.64 -6.45 11.16
CA TRP A 101 -1.60 -5.55 11.65
C TRP A 101 -0.96 -6.06 12.93
N ASP A 102 -1.76 -6.58 13.85
CA ASP A 102 -1.29 -7.14 15.12
C ASP A 102 -0.42 -8.39 14.89
N TRP A 103 -0.86 -9.31 14.02
CA TRP A 103 -0.08 -10.48 13.63
C TRP A 103 1.25 -10.09 12.98
N MET A 104 1.21 -9.16 12.02
CA MET A 104 2.40 -8.66 11.35
C MET A 104 3.37 -8.01 12.33
N LYS A 105 2.87 -7.19 13.26
CA LYS A 105 3.69 -6.53 14.28
C LYS A 105 4.36 -7.56 15.18
N CYS A 106 3.63 -8.59 15.61
CA CYS A 106 4.18 -9.69 16.42
C CYS A 106 5.33 -10.40 15.70
N GLU A 107 5.12 -10.83 14.45
CA GLU A 107 6.16 -11.51 13.66
C GLU A 107 7.35 -10.58 13.36
N TRP A 108 7.09 -9.31 13.08
CA TRP A 108 8.14 -8.32 12.84
C TRP A 108 8.99 -8.05 14.09
N ASP A 109 8.35 -7.85 15.24
CA ASP A 109 9.03 -7.61 16.51
C ASP A 109 9.90 -8.79 16.91
N LYS A 110 9.46 -10.01 16.58
CA LYS A 110 10.22 -11.25 16.81
C LYS A 110 11.41 -11.42 15.87
N HIS A 111 11.27 -11.08 14.59
CA HIS A 111 12.24 -11.48 13.56
C HIS A 111 13.09 -10.35 12.96
N CYS A 112 12.58 -9.11 12.95
CA CYS A 112 13.18 -8.02 12.17
C CYS A 112 13.54 -6.79 13.02
N ARG A 113 12.87 -6.59 14.16
CA ARG A 113 13.01 -5.37 14.97
C ARG A 113 14.44 -5.09 15.40
N ALA A 114 15.20 -6.11 15.80
CA ALA A 114 16.56 -5.92 16.28
C ALA A 114 17.53 -5.39 15.19
N GLN A 115 17.23 -5.66 13.91
CA GLN A 115 18.09 -5.29 12.78
C GLN A 115 17.57 -4.08 12.02
N VAL A 116 16.25 -3.95 11.87
CA VAL A 116 15.61 -2.93 11.01
C VAL A 116 14.97 -1.82 11.83
N GLY A 117 14.58 -2.09 13.08
CA GLY A 117 13.80 -1.20 13.92
C GLY A 117 12.30 -1.53 13.92
N PRO A 118 11.50 -0.76 14.69
CA PRO A 118 10.06 -1.00 14.86
C PRO A 118 9.24 -0.66 13.60
N ILE A 119 8.06 -1.29 13.47
CA ILE A 119 7.00 -0.77 12.59
C ILE A 119 6.39 0.45 13.28
N ILE A 120 6.55 1.64 12.68
CA ILE A 120 6.09 2.91 13.26
C ILE A 120 4.69 3.34 12.78
N GLY A 121 4.16 2.75 11.72
CA GLY A 121 2.86 3.11 11.16
C GLY A 121 2.47 2.31 9.93
N HIS A 122 1.25 2.58 9.43
CA HIS A 122 0.65 1.89 8.29
C HIS A 122 0.25 2.88 7.20
N ALA A 123 0.29 2.45 5.94
CA ALA A 123 -0.18 3.24 4.80
C ALA A 123 -1.35 2.55 4.11
N SER A 124 -2.18 3.34 3.43
CA SER A 124 -3.32 2.83 2.69
C SER A 124 -3.58 3.68 1.44
N ASP A 125 -3.72 3.01 0.30
CA ASP A 125 -4.22 3.64 -0.94
C ASP A 125 -5.74 3.82 -0.88
N GLY A 126 -6.21 4.66 0.04
CA GLY A 126 -7.62 5.04 0.14
C GLY A 126 -8.60 3.98 0.67
N ASP A 127 -8.13 2.80 1.08
CA ASP A 127 -9.01 1.79 1.70
C ASP A 127 -9.61 2.34 3.01
N SER A 128 -10.94 2.42 3.05
CA SER A 128 -11.70 3.05 4.14
C SER A 128 -11.57 2.31 5.48
N ARG A 129 -11.35 0.99 5.45
CA ARG A 129 -11.20 0.14 6.63
C ARG A 129 -9.87 0.40 7.31
N ARG A 130 -8.78 0.44 6.55
CA ARG A 130 -7.45 0.88 7.03
C ARG A 130 -7.48 2.33 7.49
N ARG A 131 -8.14 3.23 6.74
CA ARG A 131 -8.31 4.63 7.15
C ARG A 131 -9.00 4.76 8.50
N LYS A 132 -10.03 3.95 8.77
CA LYS A 132 -10.72 3.94 10.08
C LYS A 132 -9.75 3.62 11.23
N LEU A 133 -8.85 2.66 11.04
CA LEU A 133 -7.85 2.31 12.05
C LEU A 133 -6.80 3.43 12.22
N MET A 134 -6.26 3.96 11.12
CA MET A 134 -5.30 5.08 11.19
C MET A 134 -5.91 6.32 11.87
N LEU A 135 -7.18 6.63 11.59
CA LEU A 135 -7.88 7.72 12.29
C LEU A 135 -8.03 7.45 13.79
N SER A 136 -8.23 6.19 14.19
CA SER A 136 -8.25 5.82 15.61
C SER A 136 -6.90 6.10 16.28
N ASP A 137 -5.79 5.79 15.61
CA ASP A 137 -4.45 6.09 16.11
C ASP A 137 -4.23 7.61 16.21
N TYR A 138 -4.56 8.36 15.16
CA TYR A 138 -4.41 9.82 15.13
C TYR A 138 -5.24 10.52 16.20
N CYS A 139 -6.45 10.05 16.47
CA CYS A 139 -7.38 10.69 17.39
C CYS A 139 -7.33 10.10 18.82
N SER A 140 -6.48 9.09 19.07
CA SER A 140 -6.37 8.47 20.40
C SER A 140 -6.01 9.50 21.47
N LYS A 141 -6.72 9.47 22.60
CA LYS A 141 -6.44 10.30 23.78
C LYS A 141 -5.64 9.56 24.86
N PHE A 142 -5.24 8.31 24.58
CA PHE A 142 -4.56 7.45 25.54
C PHE A 142 -3.05 7.50 25.35
N GLY A 143 -2.31 7.44 26.47
CA GLY A 143 -0.85 7.40 26.49
C GLY A 143 -0.18 8.76 26.23
N THR A 144 1.15 8.75 26.23
CA THR A 144 1.97 9.90 25.85
C THR A 144 1.94 10.06 24.34
N ARG A 145 1.70 11.29 23.85
CA ARG A 145 1.64 11.58 22.42
C ARG A 145 2.83 12.39 21.96
N TRP A 146 3.38 11.99 20.82
CA TRP A 146 4.29 12.80 20.03
C TRP A 146 3.48 13.61 19.02
N LYS A 147 3.78 14.89 18.85
CA LYS A 147 3.17 15.74 17.81
C LYS A 147 4.18 16.77 17.33
N LEU A 148 3.98 17.26 16.11
CA LEU A 148 4.67 18.45 15.64
C LEU A 148 4.28 19.66 16.51
N GLU A 149 5.21 20.61 16.63
CA GLU A 149 5.00 21.83 17.44
C GLU A 149 4.00 22.79 16.81
N TRP A 150 3.76 22.68 15.50
CA TRP A 150 2.86 23.57 14.74
C TRP A 150 1.41 23.06 14.76
N GLU A 151 0.50 23.89 15.29
CA GLU A 151 -0.91 23.53 15.48
C GLU A 151 -1.66 23.18 14.19
N SER A 152 -1.22 23.69 13.03
CA SER A 152 -1.89 23.49 11.74
C SER A 152 -1.50 22.20 11.01
N TRP A 153 -0.48 21.47 11.47
CA TRP A 153 0.02 20.24 10.82
C TRP A 153 -0.14 19.03 11.75
N MET A 154 -1.16 18.20 11.48
CA MET A 154 -1.46 17.02 12.32
C MET A 154 -0.65 15.80 11.89
N LEU A 155 0.66 15.76 12.19
CA LEU A 155 1.39 14.49 12.27
C LEU A 155 1.44 14.06 13.74
N SER A 156 0.44 13.26 14.12
CA SER A 156 0.21 12.64 15.44
C SER A 156 0.95 11.29 15.61
N GLY A 157 1.51 10.93 16.77
CA GLY A 157 1.88 9.55 17.11
C GLY A 157 1.79 9.26 18.61
N CYS A 158 1.79 7.98 18.97
CA CYS A 158 1.84 7.51 20.36
C CYS A 158 3.28 7.11 20.72
N VAL A 159 3.73 7.50 21.92
CA VAL A 159 5.05 7.15 22.45
C VAL A 159 4.91 5.95 23.38
N ALA A 160 5.59 4.86 23.08
CA ALA A 160 5.65 3.70 23.95
C ALA A 160 6.61 3.91 25.12
N SER A 161 6.55 3.02 26.12
CA SER A 161 7.48 3.02 27.26
C SER A 161 8.95 2.83 26.85
N SER A 162 9.20 2.21 25.70
CA SER A 162 10.53 2.10 25.08
C SER A 162 11.06 3.41 24.49
N GLY A 163 10.22 4.45 24.37
CA GLY A 163 10.53 5.70 23.70
C GLY A 163 10.23 5.70 22.20
N ASP A 164 9.85 4.56 21.62
CA ASP A 164 9.48 4.50 20.19
C ASP A 164 8.16 5.22 19.92
N VAL A 165 8.07 5.82 18.73
CA VAL A 165 6.85 6.47 18.24
C VAL A 165 6.12 5.55 17.27
N TYR A 166 4.83 5.33 17.50
CA TYR A 166 3.93 4.50 16.70
C TYR A 166 2.69 5.28 16.25
N GLY A 167 1.91 4.71 15.34
CA GLY A 167 0.69 5.35 14.82
C GLY A 167 0.97 6.46 13.80
N LEU A 168 2.18 6.50 13.25
CA LEU A 168 2.57 7.42 12.17
C LEU A 168 2.07 6.90 10.82
N GLY A 169 0.75 6.86 10.65
CA GLY A 169 0.13 6.36 9.43
C GLY A 169 0.27 7.27 8.19
N ASP A 170 -0.37 6.85 7.09
CA ASP A 170 -0.53 7.61 5.84
C ASP A 170 0.79 8.05 5.17
N GLN A 171 1.82 7.19 5.25
CA GLN A 171 3.15 7.48 4.68
C GLN A 171 3.25 7.29 3.14
N ASP A 172 2.11 7.28 2.44
CA ASP A 172 2.04 7.16 0.98
C ASP A 172 2.02 8.54 0.31
N HIS A 173 3.13 9.27 0.48
CA HIS A 173 3.27 10.64 -0.02
C HIS A 173 3.01 10.79 -1.52
N PRO A 174 3.37 9.85 -2.43
CA PRO A 174 3.06 10.00 -3.86
C PRO A 174 1.55 9.95 -4.14
N HIS A 175 0.80 9.06 -3.48
CA HIS A 175 -0.65 9.00 -3.67
C HIS A 175 -1.35 10.23 -3.07
N ASN A 176 -0.86 10.76 -1.95
CA ASN A 176 -1.35 12.01 -1.39
C ASN A 176 -1.05 13.22 -2.31
N GLY A 177 0.12 13.26 -2.94
CA GLY A 177 0.44 14.24 -3.98
C GLY A 177 -0.51 14.18 -5.18
N LYS A 178 -0.81 12.97 -5.69
CA LYS A 178 -1.80 12.79 -6.77
C LYS A 178 -3.19 13.32 -6.39
N LYS A 179 -3.63 13.13 -5.14
CA LYS A 179 -4.92 13.66 -4.65
C LYS A 179 -4.95 15.19 -4.61
N LEU A 180 -3.81 15.84 -4.42
CA LEU A 180 -3.71 17.31 -4.47
C LEU A 180 -3.66 17.82 -5.92
N VAL A 181 -2.91 17.14 -6.79
CA VAL A 181 -2.72 17.55 -8.19
C VAL A 181 -3.97 17.31 -9.04
N ASN A 182 -4.67 16.18 -8.85
CA ASN A 182 -5.82 15.83 -9.69
C ASN A 182 -6.98 16.86 -9.68
N PRO A 183 -7.33 17.49 -8.54
CA PRO A 183 -8.26 18.62 -8.51
C PRO A 183 -7.76 19.87 -9.23
N LEU A 184 -6.45 20.14 -9.21
CA LEU A 184 -5.86 21.29 -9.90
C LEU A 184 -5.90 21.15 -11.43
N ASP A 185 -5.93 19.91 -11.94
CA ASP A 185 -5.97 19.55 -13.37
C ASP A 185 -7.40 19.38 -13.91
N LYS A 186 -8.42 19.39 -13.05
CA LYS A 186 -9.81 19.13 -13.45
C LYS A 186 -10.74 20.29 -13.09
N SER A 187 -11.34 20.88 -14.12
CA SER A 187 -12.35 21.95 -13.97
C SER A 187 -13.63 21.50 -13.22
N THR A 188 -13.88 20.19 -13.13
CA THR A 188 -15.07 19.63 -12.46
C THR A 188 -14.90 19.48 -10.94
N TYR A 189 -13.68 19.59 -10.42
CA TYR A 189 -13.39 19.45 -8.99
C TYR A 189 -12.52 20.62 -8.52
N PRO A 190 -13.08 21.84 -8.42
CA PRO A 190 -12.30 23.00 -8.04
C PRO A 190 -11.70 22.80 -6.65
N LEU A 191 -10.38 22.92 -6.55
CA LEU A 191 -9.73 23.05 -5.25
C LEU A 191 -9.96 24.50 -4.78
N VAL A 192 -10.65 24.68 -3.66
CA VAL A 192 -10.92 26.00 -3.10
C VAL A 192 -10.06 26.20 -1.85
N LEU A 193 -9.30 27.29 -1.83
CA LEU A 193 -8.47 27.72 -0.71
C LEU A 193 -8.99 29.09 -0.23
N GLY A 194 -9.78 29.10 0.85
CA GLY A 194 -10.51 30.29 1.27
C GLY A 194 -11.58 30.67 0.25
N ASP A 195 -11.53 31.91 -0.25
CA ASP A 195 -12.44 32.41 -1.30
C ASP A 195 -11.88 32.23 -2.72
N HIS A 196 -10.73 31.57 -2.87
CA HIS A 196 -10.01 31.48 -4.14
C HIS A 196 -10.04 30.05 -4.70
N HIS A 197 -10.17 29.96 -6.02
CA HIS A 197 -9.99 28.71 -6.74
C HIS A 197 -8.50 28.50 -7.02
N ALA A 198 -7.93 27.41 -6.53
CA ALA A 198 -6.60 26.96 -6.89
C ALA A 198 -6.68 26.12 -8.17
N CYS A 199 -5.82 26.44 -9.13
CA CYS A 199 -5.65 25.73 -10.39
C CYS A 199 -4.16 25.55 -10.70
N LEU A 200 -3.83 24.72 -11.67
CA LEU A 200 -2.44 24.46 -12.06
C LEU A 200 -1.70 25.75 -12.48
N GLU A 201 -2.38 26.73 -13.06
CA GLU A 201 -1.78 28.00 -13.47
C GLU A 201 -1.18 28.75 -12.27
N HIS A 202 -1.81 28.68 -11.09
CA HIS A 202 -1.25 29.28 -9.87
C HIS A 202 0.06 28.59 -9.42
N VAL A 203 0.21 27.29 -9.67
CA VAL A 203 1.45 26.55 -9.40
C VAL A 203 2.54 26.95 -10.40
N HIS A 204 2.19 27.13 -11.69
CA HIS A 204 3.14 27.58 -12.72
C HIS A 204 3.75 28.95 -12.40
N LEU A 205 2.97 29.86 -11.78
CA LEU A 205 3.46 31.18 -11.36
C LEU A 205 4.50 31.12 -10.24
N THR A 206 4.47 30.08 -9.41
CA THR A 206 5.30 29.98 -8.19
C THR A 206 6.43 28.96 -8.30
N SER A 207 6.40 28.06 -9.28
CA SER A 207 7.42 27.04 -9.49
C SER A 207 7.48 26.57 -10.96
N PRO A 208 8.16 27.33 -11.84
CA PRO A 208 8.23 27.00 -13.27
C PRO A 208 8.94 25.66 -13.59
N THR A 209 9.65 25.06 -12.64
CA THR A 209 10.43 23.81 -12.81
C THR A 209 9.75 22.54 -12.26
N VAL A 210 8.63 22.63 -11.54
CA VAL A 210 8.11 21.50 -10.74
C VAL A 210 7.34 20.44 -11.57
N LEU A 211 6.99 20.70 -12.82
CA LEU A 211 6.11 19.81 -13.59
C LEU A 211 6.82 18.77 -14.47
N GLU A 212 8.15 18.80 -14.60
CA GLU A 212 8.88 17.78 -15.35
C GLU A 212 8.95 16.43 -14.60
N ASP A 213 8.94 16.44 -13.26
CA ASP A 213 9.14 15.24 -12.43
C ASP A 213 7.85 14.55 -11.93
N VAL A 214 6.68 15.18 -12.08
CA VAL A 214 5.40 14.61 -11.59
C VAL A 214 4.77 13.65 -12.61
N GLY A 215 5.28 13.66 -13.85
CA GLY A 215 4.93 12.72 -14.89
C GLY A 215 5.80 11.47 -14.82
N GLY A 216 5.36 10.46 -14.05
CA GLY A 216 5.95 9.11 -14.16
C GLY A 216 5.99 8.64 -15.64
N PRO A 217 6.85 7.67 -15.99
CA PRO A 217 7.29 7.36 -17.36
C PRO A 217 6.22 6.91 -18.37
N ASP A 218 4.93 6.98 -18.03
CA ASP A 218 3.82 6.40 -18.80
C ASP A 218 2.74 7.41 -19.23
N ARG A 219 3.03 8.72 -19.22
CA ARG A 219 2.17 9.69 -19.92
C ARG A 219 2.72 9.98 -21.31
N ARG A 220 2.02 9.48 -22.34
CA ARG A 220 2.12 10.03 -23.70
C ARG A 220 1.92 11.55 -23.60
N PRO A 221 2.72 12.37 -24.30
CA PRO A 221 2.57 13.82 -24.25
C PRO A 221 1.12 14.18 -24.62
N SER A 222 0.42 14.85 -23.70
CA SER A 222 -0.88 15.43 -24.03
C SER A 222 -0.65 16.39 -25.18
N ARG A 223 -1.52 16.31 -26.20
CA ARG A 223 -1.50 17.22 -27.34
C ARG A 223 -1.35 18.65 -26.82
N ALA A 224 -0.28 19.32 -27.24
CA ALA A 224 -0.08 20.73 -27.04
C ALA A 224 -1.39 21.48 -27.38
N TYR A 225 -1.92 22.20 -26.40
CA TYR A 225 -2.99 23.15 -26.60
C TYR A 225 -2.37 24.35 -27.35
N ASN A 226 -2.29 24.24 -28.68
CA ASN A 226 -2.04 25.38 -29.56
C ASN A 226 -3.29 26.25 -29.54
N GLY A 227 -3.39 27.11 -28.53
CA GLY A 227 -4.57 27.94 -28.29
C GLY A 227 -4.24 29.35 -27.81
N TYR A 228 -3.09 29.92 -28.23
CA TYR A 228 -2.82 31.35 -28.09
C TYR A 228 -2.03 31.88 -29.29
N GLN A 229 -2.69 31.92 -30.44
CA GLN A 229 -2.39 32.88 -31.51
C GLN A 229 -3.71 33.31 -32.12
N ALA A 230 -4.22 34.46 -31.67
CA ALA A 230 -5.03 35.41 -32.45
C ALA A 230 -5.77 36.35 -31.48
N LEU A 231 -5.07 37.36 -30.94
CA LEU A 231 -5.65 38.68 -30.63
C LEU A 231 -4.54 39.73 -30.70
N SER A 232 -3.97 39.88 -31.90
CA SER A 232 -3.35 41.14 -32.32
C SER A 232 -3.82 41.37 -33.75
N GLY A 233 -4.73 42.31 -33.92
CA GLY A 233 -5.35 42.63 -35.20
C GLY A 233 -6.39 43.72 -35.00
N ASP A 234 -5.92 44.95 -35.19
CA ASP A 234 -6.65 46.21 -35.16
C ASP A 234 -7.99 46.18 -35.91
N SER A 235 -8.92 47.04 -35.47
CA SER A 235 -9.71 47.83 -36.41
C SER A 235 -10.32 49.07 -35.75
N SER A 236 -9.92 50.21 -36.32
CA SER A 236 -10.55 51.55 -36.38
C SER A 236 -10.65 52.40 -35.12
#